data_AF-K4LRE5-F1
#
_entry.id   AF-K4LRE5-F1
#
_cell.length_a   1.000
_cell.length_b   1.000
_cell.length_c   1.000
_cell.angle_alpha   90.00
_cell.angle_beta   90.00
_cell.angle_gamma   90.00
#
_symmetry.space_group_name_H-M   'P 1'
#
loop_
_entity.id
_entity.type
_entity.pdbx_description
1 polymer ?
#
loop_
_entity_poly.entity_id
_entity_poly.type
_entity_poly.pdbx_seq_one_letter_code
_entity_poly.pdbx_strand_id
1 'polypeptide(L)'
;MELTLGLIILIVLMYGLKAPTLRLATFCLGVILLMSAVGAEPHLLCWTQAIKMLVMLSGLAILCMLDHRTSHRSSSLLILLVILGNLLLIGSTNLISIYLALEMQTLCMFILVAYNKNSLLSAEAGLKYFVLGALSSGLFLFGCALIYGSTGELELQFIRMSLISYGALAGKCLITVSLLFKVSAAPF
;
A
#
# COMPACT_ATOMS: atom_id res chain seq x y z
N MET A 1 17.24 -4.03 2.70
CA MET A 1 16.73 -2.91 1.87
C MET A 1 15.29 -2.56 2.22
N GLU A 2 14.35 -3.51 2.25
CA GLU A 2 12.95 -3.19 2.60
C GLU A 2 12.74 -3.01 4.10
N LEU A 3 13.43 -3.84 4.89
CA LEU A 3 13.46 -3.74 6.35
C LEU A 3 14.09 -2.42 6.82
N THR A 4 15.08 -1.88 6.10
CA THR A 4 15.68 -0.58 6.39
C THR A 4 14.73 0.58 6.09
N LEU A 5 13.91 0.49 5.03
CA LEU A 5 12.88 1.50 4.72
C LEU A 5 11.76 1.50 5.75
N GLY A 6 11.28 0.30 6.13
CA GLY A 6 10.29 0.13 7.19
C GLY A 6 10.77 0.68 8.53
N LEU A 7 12.05 0.43 8.88
CA LEU A 7 12.64 0.87 10.15
C LEU A 7 12.90 2.38 10.17
N ILE A 8 13.30 3.00 9.05
CA ILE A 8 13.44 4.46 8.96
C ILE A 8 12.08 5.16 9.06
N ILE A 9 11.04 4.63 8.39
CA ILE A 9 9.69 5.21 8.50
C ILE A 9 9.15 5.00 9.93
N LEU A 10 9.40 3.84 10.55
CA LEU A 10 9.04 3.59 11.95
C LEU A 10 9.76 4.56 12.91
N ILE A 11 11.04 4.84 12.68
CA ILE A 11 11.81 5.86 13.44
C ILE A 11 11.17 7.24 13.24
N VAL A 12 10.80 7.62 12.01
CA VAL A 12 10.10 8.89 11.73
C VAL A 12 8.73 8.95 12.42
N LEU A 13 8.04 7.81 12.51
CA LEU A 13 6.74 7.65 13.18
C LEU A 13 6.88 7.73 14.71
N MET A 14 7.94 7.14 15.27
CA MET A 14 8.27 7.17 16.70
C MET A 14 8.75 8.56 17.16
N TYR A 15 9.48 9.28 16.33
CA TYR A 15 10.05 10.58 16.73
C TYR A 15 9.02 11.72 16.79
N GLY A 16 7.77 11.50 16.35
CA GLY A 16 6.70 12.48 16.55
C GLY A 16 7.12 13.90 16.16
N LEU A 17 7.61 14.07 14.94
CA LEU A 17 8.34 15.28 14.58
C LEU A 17 7.41 16.39 14.06
N LYS A 18 7.79 17.65 14.33
CA LYS A 18 7.13 18.86 13.84
C LYS A 18 7.08 18.84 12.30
N ALA A 19 6.12 19.55 11.70
CA ALA A 19 5.93 19.63 10.24
C ALA A 19 7.22 19.79 9.38
N PRO A 20 8.20 20.65 9.73
CA PRO A 20 9.43 20.78 8.92
C PRO A 20 10.34 19.54 8.99
N THR A 21 10.40 18.88 10.13
CA THR A 21 11.25 17.71 10.35
C THR A 21 10.70 16.45 9.69
N LEU A 22 9.38 16.36 9.50
CA LEU A 22 8.74 15.29 8.73
C LEU A 22 9.12 15.38 7.25
N ARG A 23 9.07 16.58 6.66
CA ARG A 23 9.43 16.84 5.26
C ARG A 23 10.89 16.46 4.98
N LEU A 24 11.79 16.89 5.87
CA LEU A 24 13.21 16.58 5.75
C LEU A 24 13.46 15.07 5.82
N ALA A 25 12.77 14.35 6.71
CA ALA A 25 12.92 12.90 6.82
C ALA A 25 12.39 12.16 5.58
N THR A 26 11.23 12.54 5.05
CA THR A 26 10.68 11.96 3.80
C THR A 26 11.56 12.28 2.59
N PHE A 27 12.20 13.45 2.56
CA PHE A 27 13.15 13.83 1.52
C PHE A 27 14.45 13.02 1.63
N CYS A 28 15.02 12.90 2.84
CA CYS A 28 16.19 12.05 3.09
C CYS A 28 15.93 10.58 2.75
N LEU A 29 14.73 10.06 3.02
CA LEU A 29 14.30 8.71 2.59
C LEU A 29 14.29 8.56 1.07
N GLY A 30 13.77 9.55 0.34
CA GLY A 30 13.81 9.59 -1.13
C GLY A 30 15.24 9.63 -1.67
N VAL A 31 16.14 10.36 -1.02
CA VAL A 31 17.56 10.41 -1.37
C VAL A 31 18.27 9.08 -1.10
N ILE A 32 17.98 8.41 0.02
CA ILE A 32 18.53 7.08 0.35
C ILE A 32 18.07 6.04 -0.68
N LEU A 33 16.81 6.10 -1.13
CA LEU A 33 16.29 5.27 -2.22
C LEU A 33 17.03 5.54 -3.54
N LEU A 34 17.27 6.81 -3.86
CA LEU A 34 18.08 7.22 -5.02
C LEU A 34 19.50 6.66 -4.96
N MET A 35 20.15 6.70 -3.79
CA MET A 35 21.50 6.16 -3.60
C MET A 35 21.53 4.64 -3.77
N SER A 36 20.45 3.94 -3.41
CA SER A 36 20.33 2.49 -3.66
C SER A 36 20.15 2.12 -5.15
N ALA A 37 19.82 3.10 -6.00
CA ALA A 37 19.72 2.93 -7.45
C ALA A 37 21.09 3.02 -8.15
N VAL A 38 22.10 3.64 -7.52
CA VAL A 38 23.41 3.93 -8.14
C VAL A 38 24.27 2.66 -8.36
N GLY A 39 23.84 1.49 -7.88
CA GLY A 39 24.64 0.25 -7.94
C GLY A 39 23.96 -0.99 -8.51
N ALA A 40 22.78 -0.90 -9.13
CA ALA A 40 22.01 -2.08 -9.52
C ALA A 40 21.58 -2.07 -11.00
N GLU A 41 22.21 -2.89 -11.84
CA GLU A 41 21.58 -3.41 -13.07
C GLU A 41 20.89 -4.73 -12.71
N PRO A 42 19.61 -4.99 -13.06
CA PRO A 42 19.07 -4.95 -14.43
C PRO A 42 17.72 -4.20 -14.56
N HIS A 43 17.27 -3.98 -15.80
CA HIS A 43 16.06 -3.24 -16.21
C HIS A 43 14.81 -3.39 -15.30
N LEU A 44 14.51 -4.57 -14.75
CA LEU A 44 13.36 -4.76 -13.83
C LEU A 44 13.54 -4.12 -12.45
N LEU A 45 14.76 -4.10 -11.89
CA LEU A 45 15.01 -3.40 -10.63
C LEU A 45 14.80 -1.90 -10.81
N CYS A 46 15.17 -1.35 -11.98
CA CYS A 46 14.90 0.04 -12.33
C CYS A 46 13.40 0.37 -12.29
N TRP A 47 12.53 -0.48 -12.84
CA TRP A 47 11.08 -0.26 -12.78
C TRP A 47 10.52 -0.28 -11.35
N THR A 48 10.93 -1.24 -10.53
CA THR A 48 10.47 -1.29 -9.12
C THR A 48 10.95 -0.08 -8.32
N GLN A 49 12.16 0.39 -8.57
CA GLN A 49 12.71 1.60 -7.96
C GLN A 49 12.00 2.86 -8.44
N ALA A 50 11.73 2.98 -9.74
CA ALA A 50 10.99 4.10 -10.31
C ALA A 50 9.58 4.21 -9.70
N ILE A 51 8.88 3.08 -9.53
CA ILE A 51 7.56 3.05 -8.89
C ILE A 51 7.66 3.49 -7.42
N LYS A 52 8.66 3.00 -6.66
CA LYS A 52 8.89 3.44 -5.26
C LYS A 52 9.17 4.95 -5.17
N MET A 53 9.93 5.50 -6.11
CA MET A 53 10.21 6.94 -6.17
C MET A 53 8.95 7.76 -6.47
N LEU A 54 8.11 7.29 -7.41
CA LEU A 54 6.84 7.94 -7.74
C LEU A 54 5.88 7.96 -6.53
N VAL A 55 5.79 6.85 -5.80
CA VAL A 55 4.99 6.78 -4.56
C VAL A 55 5.51 7.79 -3.53
N MET A 56 6.83 7.86 -3.31
CA MET A 56 7.41 8.82 -2.36
C MET A 56 7.17 10.28 -2.76
N LEU A 57 7.30 10.61 -4.05
CA LEU A 57 7.00 11.94 -4.59
C LEU A 57 5.53 12.31 -4.38
N SER A 58 4.60 11.38 -4.61
CA SER A 58 3.18 11.60 -4.36
C SER A 58 2.89 11.85 -2.88
N GLY A 59 3.51 11.07 -1.99
CA GLY A 59 3.37 11.22 -0.54
C GLY A 59 3.90 12.56 -0.03
N LEU A 60 5.07 13.00 -0.54
CA LEU A 60 5.66 14.31 -0.26
C LEU A 60 4.74 15.45 -0.73
N ALA A 61 4.20 15.36 -1.95
CA ALA A 61 3.29 16.36 -2.49
C ALA A 61 2.03 16.51 -1.63
N ILE A 62 1.43 15.39 -1.19
CA ILE A 62 0.26 15.38 -0.31
C ILE A 62 0.58 16.01 1.05
N LEU A 63 1.72 15.66 1.66
CA LEU A 63 2.15 16.24 2.94
C LEU A 63 2.42 17.74 2.84
N CYS A 64 3.01 18.21 1.73
CA CYS A 64 3.20 19.64 1.48
C CYS A 64 1.88 20.40 1.35
N MET A 65 0.89 19.83 0.65
CA MET A 65 -0.44 20.43 0.50
C MET A 65 -1.22 20.52 1.82
N LEU A 66 -1.11 19.50 2.68
CA LEU A 66 -1.82 19.46 3.96
C LEU A 66 -1.28 20.45 4.99
N ASP A 67 0.03 20.63 5.02
CA ASP A 67 0.70 21.53 5.97
C ASP A 67 0.31 23.00 5.76
N HIS A 68 -0.01 23.39 4.52
CA HIS A 68 -0.52 24.74 4.23
C HIS A 68 -1.93 24.95 4.78
N ARG A 69 -2.73 23.89 5.00
CA ARG A 69 -4.17 23.99 5.23
C ARG A 69 -4.58 23.85 6.69
N THR A 70 -3.95 22.97 7.48
CA THR A 70 -4.21 22.83 8.94
C THR A 70 -3.17 21.95 9.64
N SER A 71 -2.73 22.36 10.84
CA SER A 71 -1.79 21.64 11.73
C SER A 71 -2.47 20.49 12.49
N HIS A 72 -2.92 19.45 11.77
CA HIS A 72 -3.45 18.23 12.40
C HIS A 72 -2.47 17.07 12.25
N ARG A 73 -1.65 16.88 13.28
CA ARG A 73 -0.57 15.88 13.34
C ARG A 73 -1.03 14.43 13.10
N SER A 74 -2.27 14.10 13.44
CA SER A 74 -2.82 12.75 13.30
C SER A 74 -3.04 12.34 11.84
N SER A 75 -3.42 13.27 10.95
CA SER A 75 -3.63 12.96 9.53
C SER A 75 -2.31 12.71 8.80
N SER A 76 -1.26 13.46 9.13
CA SER A 76 0.08 13.25 8.55
C SER A 76 0.66 11.87 8.88
N LEU A 77 0.42 11.36 10.09
CA LEU A 77 0.85 10.01 10.49
C LEU A 77 0.13 8.91 9.70
N LEU A 78 -1.18 9.04 9.51
CA LEU A 78 -1.97 8.09 8.72
C LEU A 78 -1.49 8.04 7.26
N ILE A 79 -1.13 9.19 6.69
CA ILE A 79 -0.62 9.27 5.31
C ILE A 79 0.75 8.60 5.19
N LEU A 80 1.64 8.81 6.16
CA LEU A 80 2.91 8.08 6.21
C LEU A 80 2.71 6.57 6.31
N LEU A 81 1.69 6.13 7.05
CA LEU A 81 1.34 4.72 7.17
C LEU A 81 0.81 4.14 5.85
N VAL A 82 0.03 4.92 5.08
CA VAL A 82 -0.38 4.58 3.71
C VAL A 82 0.82 4.45 2.77
N ILE A 83 1.77 5.39 2.84
CA ILE A 83 2.99 5.37 2.02
C ILE A 83 3.82 4.13 2.35
N LEU A 84 3.97 3.81 3.63
CA LEU A 84 4.66 2.60 4.07
C LEU A 84 3.98 1.33 3.55
N GLY A 85 2.65 1.24 3.65
CA GLY A 85 1.90 0.11 3.08
C GLY A 85 2.16 -0.06 1.58
N ASN A 86 2.17 1.03 0.83
CA ASN A 86 2.50 1.00 -0.60
C ASN A 86 3.95 0.58 -0.90
N LEU A 87 4.92 1.01 -0.09
CA LEU A 87 6.31 0.59 -0.26
C LEU A 87 6.50 -0.91 0.01
N LEU A 88 5.82 -1.45 1.04
CA LEU A 88 5.80 -2.88 1.34
C LEU A 88 5.09 -3.69 0.24
N LEU A 89 4.07 -3.12 -0.39
CA LEU A 89 3.35 -3.74 -1.49
C LEU A 89 4.27 -3.95 -2.70
N ILE A 90 5.02 -2.93 -3.10
CA ILE A 90 5.95 -3.00 -4.26
C ILE A 90 7.06 -4.03 -4.02
N GLY A 91 7.41 -4.26 -2.75
CA GLY A 91 8.44 -5.21 -2.33
C GLY A 91 8.01 -6.66 -2.15
N SER A 92 6.70 -6.90 -2.16
CA SER A 92 6.14 -8.18 -1.76
C SER A 92 6.37 -9.30 -2.78
N THR A 93 6.85 -10.45 -2.31
CA THR A 93 7.09 -11.66 -3.13
C THR A 93 6.05 -12.77 -2.90
N ASN A 94 5.23 -12.63 -1.85
CA ASN A 94 4.26 -13.62 -1.40
C ASN A 94 2.83 -13.06 -1.43
N LEU A 95 1.84 -13.94 -1.66
CA LEU A 95 0.42 -13.52 -1.66
C LEU A 95 -0.02 -12.94 -0.30
N ILE A 96 0.46 -13.50 0.81
CA ILE A 96 0.15 -13.01 2.15
C ILE A 96 0.77 -11.64 2.41
N SER A 97 2.02 -11.43 1.95
CA SER A 97 2.67 -10.12 2.13
C SER A 97 1.98 -9.05 1.31
N ILE A 98 1.52 -9.36 0.09
CA ILE A 98 0.66 -8.49 -0.72
C ILE A 98 -0.63 -8.16 0.05
N TYR A 99 -1.32 -9.16 0.59
CA TYR A 99 -2.56 -8.95 1.33
C TYR A 99 -2.36 -8.01 2.54
N LEU A 100 -1.34 -8.28 3.36
CA LEU A 100 -1.06 -7.47 4.55
C LEU A 100 -0.69 -6.02 4.19
N ALA A 101 0.13 -5.84 3.15
CA ALA A 101 0.48 -4.50 2.67
C ALA A 101 -0.76 -3.75 2.14
N LEU A 102 -1.64 -4.44 1.41
CA LEU A 102 -2.90 -3.89 0.92
C LEU A 102 -3.86 -3.51 2.05
N GLU A 103 -4.01 -4.35 3.08
CA GLU A 103 -4.88 -4.05 4.23
C GLU A 103 -4.38 -2.88 5.06
N MET A 104 -3.07 -2.82 5.25
CA MET A 104 -2.46 -1.73 6.01
C MET A 104 -2.78 -0.38 5.40
N GLN A 105 -2.63 -0.22 4.09
CA GLN A 105 -2.98 1.04 3.43
C GLN A 105 -4.49 1.32 3.43
N THR A 106 -5.36 0.32 3.24
CA THR A 106 -6.81 0.54 3.19
C THR A 106 -7.39 0.94 4.53
N LEU A 107 -6.95 0.31 5.62
CA LEU A 107 -7.39 0.69 6.98
C LEU A 107 -7.01 2.13 7.31
N CYS A 108 -5.82 2.58 6.91
CA CYS A 108 -5.41 3.98 7.09
C CYS A 108 -6.27 4.94 6.27
N MET A 109 -6.59 4.56 5.02
CA MET A 109 -7.49 5.35 4.17
C MET A 109 -8.92 5.42 4.75
N PHE A 110 -9.44 4.35 5.35
CA PHE A 110 -10.75 4.37 6.00
C PHE A 110 -10.82 5.44 7.10
N ILE A 111 -9.77 5.54 7.91
CA ILE A 111 -9.67 6.56 8.96
C ILE A 111 -9.52 7.96 8.37
N LEU A 112 -8.78 8.12 7.27
CA LEU A 112 -8.62 9.41 6.58
C LEU A 112 -9.93 9.91 5.93
N VAL A 113 -10.73 9.04 5.35
CA VAL A 113 -12.03 9.40 4.75
C VAL A 113 -13.03 9.83 5.83
N ALA A 114 -13.04 9.12 6.97
CA ALA A 114 -13.88 9.42 8.13
C ALA A 114 -13.27 10.45 9.10
N TYR A 115 -12.23 11.18 8.69
CA TYR A 115 -11.45 12.03 9.60
C TYR A 115 -12.27 13.18 10.19
N ASN A 116 -13.20 13.75 9.41
CA ASN A 116 -14.03 14.86 9.86
C ASN A 116 -15.25 14.38 10.64
N LYS A 117 -15.07 14.17 11.96
CA LYS A 117 -16.11 13.67 12.86
C LYS A 117 -17.37 14.54 12.96
N ASN A 118 -17.27 15.82 12.62
CA ASN A 118 -18.40 16.75 12.70
C ASN A 118 -19.29 16.72 11.45
N SER A 119 -18.89 15.97 10.42
CA SER A 119 -19.57 15.89 9.13
C SER A 119 -20.27 14.53 8.99
N LEU A 120 -21.60 14.57 8.87
CA LEU A 120 -22.39 13.38 8.55
C LEU A 120 -21.97 12.78 7.20
N LEU A 121 -21.64 13.64 6.22
CA LEU A 121 -21.17 13.22 4.90
C LEU A 121 -19.83 12.45 4.98
N SER A 122 -18.91 12.86 5.87
CA SER A 122 -17.63 12.16 6.08
C SER A 122 -17.84 10.81 6.74
N ALA A 123 -18.77 10.72 7.70
CA ALA A 123 -19.12 9.46 8.34
C ALA A 123 -19.78 8.47 7.34
N GLU A 124 -20.72 8.95 6.53
CA GLU A 124 -21.37 8.13 5.50
C GLU A 124 -20.39 7.68 4.42
N ALA A 125 -19.53 8.58 3.92
CA ALA A 125 -18.49 8.23 2.96
C ALA A 125 -17.49 7.21 3.52
N GLY A 126 -17.07 7.38 4.78
CA GLY A 126 -16.20 6.44 5.47
C GLY A 126 -16.81 5.04 5.58
N LEU A 127 -18.10 4.96 5.93
CA LEU A 127 -18.84 3.70 6.01
C LEU A 127 -18.93 3.01 4.63
N LYS A 128 -19.30 3.76 3.58
CA LYS A 128 -19.37 3.21 2.21
C LYS A 128 -18.02 2.69 1.75
N TYR A 129 -16.96 3.46 1.98
CA TYR A 129 -15.61 3.08 1.59
C TYR A 129 -15.10 1.87 2.41
N PHE A 130 -15.45 1.78 3.70
CA PHE A 130 -15.16 0.63 4.54
C PHE A 130 -15.85 -0.65 4.03
N VAL A 131 -17.15 -0.59 3.76
CA VAL A 131 -17.93 -1.77 3.30
C VAL A 131 -17.43 -2.26 1.95
N LEU A 132 -17.24 -1.33 0.99
CA LEU A 132 -16.72 -1.65 -0.33
C LEU A 132 -15.30 -2.23 -0.23
N GLY A 133 -14.44 -1.62 0.58
CA GLY A 133 -13.07 -2.10 0.79
C GLY A 133 -13.02 -3.48 1.45
N ALA A 134 -13.82 -3.73 2.49
CA ALA A 134 -13.90 -5.02 3.16
C ALA A 134 -14.35 -6.15 2.23
N LEU A 135 -15.31 -5.87 1.33
CA LEU A 135 -15.75 -6.82 0.31
C LEU A 135 -14.60 -7.17 -0.65
N SER A 136 -13.89 -6.16 -1.18
CA SER A 136 -12.73 -6.38 -2.06
C SER A 136 -11.65 -7.21 -1.37
N SER A 137 -11.32 -6.89 -0.12
CA SER A 137 -10.34 -7.62 0.67
C SER A 137 -10.75 -9.07 0.95
N GLY A 138 -12.04 -9.31 1.20
CA GLY A 138 -12.60 -10.67 1.31
C GLY A 138 -12.45 -11.47 0.01
N LEU A 139 -12.74 -10.87 -1.14
CA LEU A 139 -12.53 -11.50 -2.46
C LEU A 139 -11.06 -11.82 -2.71
N PHE A 140 -10.13 -10.93 -2.32
CA PHE A 140 -8.69 -11.15 -2.44
C PHE A 140 -8.25 -12.36 -1.62
N LEU A 141 -8.61 -12.40 -0.32
CA LEU A 141 -8.27 -13.51 0.56
C LEU A 141 -8.88 -14.84 0.10
N PHE A 142 -10.13 -14.81 -0.36
CA PHE A 142 -10.77 -16.02 -0.87
C PHE A 142 -10.07 -16.53 -2.14
N GLY A 143 -9.65 -15.63 -3.02
CA GLY A 143 -8.81 -15.98 -4.18
C GLY A 143 -7.46 -16.58 -3.79
N CYS A 144 -6.78 -16.02 -2.79
CA CYS A 144 -5.55 -16.57 -2.23
C CYS A 144 -5.76 -17.97 -1.64
N ALA A 145 -6.85 -18.19 -0.90
CA ALA A 145 -7.19 -19.48 -0.31
C ALA A 145 -7.43 -20.56 -1.39
N LEU A 146 -8.08 -20.21 -2.51
CA LEU A 146 -8.29 -21.14 -3.63
C LEU A 146 -7.00 -21.48 -4.36
N ILE A 147 -6.11 -20.51 -4.57
CA ILE A 147 -4.78 -20.76 -5.14
C ILE A 147 -4.03 -21.71 -4.20
N TYR A 148 -3.90 -21.35 -2.93
CA TYR A 148 -3.20 -22.16 -1.94
C TYR A 148 -3.76 -23.57 -1.80
N GLY A 149 -5.09 -23.72 -1.76
CA GLY A 149 -5.74 -25.03 -1.66
C GLY A 149 -5.50 -25.94 -2.88
N SER A 150 -5.10 -25.37 -4.01
CA SER A 150 -4.82 -26.11 -5.24
C SER A 150 -3.33 -26.31 -5.53
N THR A 151 -2.46 -25.40 -5.05
CA THR A 151 -1.02 -25.41 -5.34
C THR A 151 -0.17 -25.81 -4.13
N GLY A 152 -0.68 -25.62 -2.91
CA GLY A 152 0.09 -25.75 -1.66
C GLY A 152 1.11 -24.63 -1.43
N GLU A 153 1.20 -23.66 -2.34
CA GLU A 153 2.26 -22.65 -2.41
C GLU A 153 1.69 -21.24 -2.38
N LEU A 154 2.41 -20.33 -1.71
CA LEU A 154 2.03 -18.91 -1.55
C LEU A 154 2.98 -17.94 -2.26
N GLU A 155 4.15 -18.43 -2.67
CA GLU A 155 5.17 -17.63 -3.35
C GLU A 155 4.76 -17.37 -4.80
N LEU A 156 4.85 -16.11 -5.23
CA LEU A 156 4.49 -15.70 -6.59
C LEU A 156 5.28 -16.46 -7.65
N GLN A 157 6.53 -16.85 -7.34
CA GLN A 157 7.38 -17.60 -8.26
C GLN A 157 6.81 -18.98 -8.58
N PHE A 158 6.30 -19.69 -7.57
CA PHE A 158 5.75 -21.04 -7.73
C PHE A 158 4.35 -21.02 -8.36
N ILE A 159 3.55 -19.99 -8.08
CA ILE A 159 2.19 -19.82 -8.66
C ILE A 159 2.21 -19.66 -10.19
N ARG A 160 3.32 -19.15 -10.76
CA ARG A 160 3.47 -19.02 -12.22
C ARG A 160 3.55 -20.37 -12.92
N MET A 161 3.99 -21.42 -12.23
CA MET A 161 4.22 -22.74 -12.84
C MET A 161 3.01 -23.68 -12.72
N SER A 162 2.14 -23.49 -11.72
CA SER A 162 1.04 -24.41 -11.37
C SER A 162 -0.29 -24.13 -12.09
N LEU A 163 -0.25 -23.79 -13.38
CA LEU A 163 -1.34 -23.16 -14.15
C LEU A 163 -2.59 -24.01 -14.44
N ILE A 164 -2.68 -25.29 -14.07
CA ILE A 164 -3.60 -26.25 -14.73
C ILE A 164 -4.83 -26.66 -13.88
N SER A 165 -5.01 -26.15 -12.66
CA SER A 165 -6.18 -26.49 -11.83
C SER A 165 -7.33 -25.48 -11.97
N TYR A 166 -8.57 -25.98 -12.04
CA TYR A 166 -9.78 -25.12 -12.05
C TYR A 166 -9.88 -24.21 -10.81
N GLY A 167 -9.43 -24.72 -9.65
CA GLY A 167 -9.36 -23.93 -8.41
C GLY A 167 -8.38 -22.75 -8.50
N ALA A 168 -7.19 -22.96 -9.06
CA ALA A 168 -6.22 -21.88 -9.24
C ALA A 168 -6.73 -20.82 -10.22
N LEU A 169 -7.47 -21.22 -11.26
CA LEU A 169 -8.03 -20.29 -12.25
C LEU A 169 -9.13 -19.42 -11.64
N ALA A 170 -10.05 -20.03 -10.88
CA ALA A 170 -11.05 -19.29 -10.09
C ALA A 170 -10.41 -18.33 -9.08
N GLY A 171 -9.36 -18.79 -8.37
CA GLY A 171 -8.62 -17.96 -7.43
C GLY A 171 -7.96 -16.75 -8.09
N LYS A 172 -7.32 -16.95 -9.26
CA LYS A 172 -6.76 -15.85 -10.06
C LYS A 172 -7.82 -14.84 -10.50
N CYS A 173 -8.99 -15.31 -10.98
CA CYS A 173 -10.10 -14.43 -11.33
C CYS A 173 -10.57 -13.59 -10.13
N LEU A 174 -10.76 -14.20 -8.96
CA LEU A 174 -11.17 -13.48 -7.75
C LEU A 174 -10.14 -12.44 -7.30
N ILE A 175 -8.85 -12.78 -7.35
CA ILE A 175 -7.77 -11.81 -7.08
C ILE A 175 -7.85 -10.65 -8.08
N THR A 176 -8.01 -10.91 -9.38
CA THR A 176 -8.11 -9.84 -10.38
C THR A 176 -9.33 -8.94 -10.14
N VAL A 177 -10.50 -9.51 -9.82
CA VAL A 177 -11.70 -8.73 -9.47
C VAL A 177 -11.46 -7.86 -8.25
N SER A 178 -10.85 -8.41 -7.21
CA SER A 178 -10.53 -7.64 -5.99
C SER A 178 -9.57 -6.48 -6.26
N LEU A 179 -8.56 -6.66 -7.11
CA LEU A 179 -7.62 -5.62 -7.50
C LEU A 179 -8.27 -4.53 -8.35
N LEU A 180 -9.15 -4.91 -9.29
CA LEU A 180 -9.93 -3.96 -10.09
C LEU A 180 -10.82 -3.07 -9.21
N PHE A 181 -11.40 -3.67 -8.18
CA PHE A 181 -12.19 -2.94 -7.18
C PHE A 181 -11.34 -1.91 -6.40
N LYS A 182 -10.10 -2.28 -5.99
CA LYS A 182 -9.18 -1.34 -5.30
C LYS A 182 -8.69 -0.20 -6.19
N VAL A 183 -8.71 -0.37 -7.52
CA VAL A 183 -8.36 0.66 -8.51
C VAL A 183 -9.59 1.44 -9.01
N SER A 184 -10.79 1.10 -8.55
CA SER A 184 -12.06 1.70 -9.01
C SER A 184 -12.22 1.65 -10.53
N ALA A 185 -11.83 0.51 -11.12
CA ALA A 185 -11.97 0.26 -12.55
C ALA A 185 -13.39 -0.25 -12.86
N ALA A 186 -14.06 0.41 -13.81
CA ALA A 186 -15.37 -0.03 -14.29
C ALA A 186 -15.34 -1.52 -14.69
N PRO A 187 -16.31 -2.34 -14.26
CA PRO A 187 -17.64 -2.00 -13.72
C PRO A 187 -17.71 -1.81 -12.19
N PHE A 188 -16.58 -1.79 -11.48
CA PHE A 188 -16.49 -1.83 -10.02
C PHE A 188 -16.19 -0.47 -9.37
#